data_AF-A0A4Y2PVX3-F1
#
_entry.id   AF-A0A4Y2PVX3-F1
#
_cell.length_a   1.000
_cell.length_b   1.000
_cell.length_c   1.000
_cell.angle_alpha   90.00
_cell.angle_beta   90.00
_cell.angle_gamma   90.00
#
_symmetry.space_group_name_H-M   'P 1'
#
loop_
_entity.id
_entity.type
_entity.pdbx_description
1 polymer ?
#
loop_
_entity_poly.entity_id
_entity_poly.type
_entity_poly.pdbx_seq_one_letter_code
_entity_poly.pdbx_strand_id
1 'polypeptide(L)'
;MRHEKYVDINEAVLEWFKTVRAKKIHVSCPMIQYKAKELADALGIENFSTSSGWQDRFRIRNNITFRSLCGEAADVDPSLCEDWQERLPLLLAGYDGKDIFNMDETALFFRALPNKSMIQKSEEARGGKIPKERLTINFCVSAVGEKEKPLVNWRCQRS
;
A
#
# COMPACT_ATOMS: atom_id res chain seq x y z
N MET A 1 27.12 -1.19 -28.58
CA MET A 1 26.52 -1.85 -27.39
C MET A 1 26.91 -1.07 -26.14
N ARG A 2 25.95 -0.48 -25.41
CA ARG A 2 26.27 0.11 -24.09
C ARG A 2 26.48 -1.04 -23.10
N HIS A 3 27.71 -1.20 -22.60
CA HIS A 3 27.97 -2.12 -21.49
C HIS A 3 27.13 -1.69 -20.29
N GLU A 4 26.38 -2.63 -19.73
CA GLU A 4 25.49 -2.37 -18.62
C GLU A 4 26.33 -2.26 -17.35
N LYS A 5 26.21 -1.12 -16.65
CA LYS A 5 26.95 -0.89 -15.40
C LYS A 5 26.29 -1.73 -14.30
N TYR A 6 27.10 -2.46 -13.52
CA TYR A 6 26.68 -3.22 -12.33
C TYR A 6 25.74 -4.41 -12.61
N VAL A 7 26.01 -5.19 -13.67
CA VAL A 7 25.22 -6.40 -14.02
C VAL A 7 25.09 -7.34 -12.83
N ASP A 8 26.22 -7.67 -12.18
CA ASP A 8 26.26 -8.62 -11.06
C ASP A 8 25.36 -8.18 -9.89
N ILE A 9 25.35 -6.87 -9.59
CA ILE A 9 24.48 -6.31 -8.54
C ILE A 9 23.01 -6.39 -8.97
N ASN A 10 22.70 -6.05 -10.23
CA ASN A 10 21.32 -6.10 -10.72
C ASN A 10 20.75 -7.52 -10.67
N GLU A 11 21.54 -8.52 -11.07
CA GLU A 11 21.12 -9.93 -11.04
C GLU A 11 20.92 -10.43 -9.61
N ALA A 12 21.88 -10.17 -8.72
CA ALA A 12 21.79 -10.57 -7.32
C ALA A 12 20.61 -9.92 -6.57
N VAL A 13 20.35 -8.63 -6.83
CA VAL A 13 19.19 -7.92 -6.25
C VAL A 13 17.88 -8.49 -6.79
N LEU A 14 17.82 -8.85 -8.07
CA LEU A 14 16.63 -9.45 -8.67
C LEU A 14 16.34 -10.84 -8.10
N GLU A 15 17.36 -11.67 -7.93
CA GLU A 15 17.22 -13.00 -7.34
C GLU A 15 16.74 -12.93 -5.88
N TRP A 16 17.32 -12.02 -5.09
CA TRP A 16 16.86 -11.74 -3.75
C TRP A 16 15.40 -11.26 -3.75
N PHE A 17 15.04 -10.33 -4.64
CA PHE A 17 13.68 -9.81 -4.75
C PHE A 17 12.68 -10.94 -5.03
N LYS A 18 12.98 -11.82 -6.01
CA LYS A 18 12.14 -12.99 -6.34
C LYS A 18 11.98 -13.92 -5.13
N THR A 19 13.07 -14.20 -4.41
CA THR A 19 13.06 -15.07 -3.23
C THR A 19 12.18 -14.50 -2.10
N VAL A 20 12.29 -13.20 -1.82
CA VAL A 20 11.50 -12.54 -0.78
C VAL A 20 10.02 -12.45 -1.17
N ARG A 21 9.72 -12.18 -2.45
CA ARG A 21 8.34 -12.16 -2.96
C ARG A 21 7.69 -13.54 -3.00
N ALA A 22 8.45 -14.61 -3.27
CA ALA A 22 7.95 -15.99 -3.19
C ALA A 22 7.47 -16.34 -1.76
N LYS A 23 8.09 -15.74 -0.74
CA LYS A 23 7.65 -15.83 0.67
C LYS A 23 6.54 -14.85 1.06
N LYS A 24 5.92 -14.17 0.08
CA LYS A 24 4.88 -13.13 0.25
C LYS A 24 5.30 -11.94 1.11
N ILE A 25 6.60 -11.72 1.34
CA ILE A 25 7.08 -10.59 2.14
C ILE A 25 7.00 -9.30 1.31
N HIS A 26 6.54 -8.21 1.94
CA HIS A 26 6.49 -6.90 1.31
C HIS A 26 7.90 -6.33 1.12
N VAL A 27 8.20 -5.83 -0.07
CA VAL A 27 9.49 -5.22 -0.40
C VAL A 27 9.27 -3.76 -0.73
N SER A 28 9.88 -2.87 0.04
CA SER A 28 9.83 -1.41 -0.16
C SER A 28 11.02 -0.91 -1.00
N CYS A 29 10.92 0.30 -1.57
CA CYS A 29 12.05 0.95 -2.26
C CYS A 29 13.31 1.00 -1.38
N PRO A 30 13.24 1.47 -0.10
CA PRO A 30 14.40 1.46 0.80
C PRO A 30 15.02 0.08 1.01
N MET A 31 14.23 -1.00 1.03
CA MET A 31 14.77 -2.35 1.19
C MET A 31 15.59 -2.78 -0.03
N ILE A 32 15.13 -2.46 -1.25
CA ILE A 32 15.89 -2.73 -2.48
C ILE A 32 17.21 -1.93 -2.47
N GLN A 33 17.16 -0.66 -2.06
CA GLN A 33 18.36 0.17 -1.95
C GLN A 33 19.36 -0.41 -0.94
N TYR A 34 18.88 -0.78 0.26
CA TYR A 34 19.71 -1.37 1.29
C TYR A 34 20.36 -2.67 0.80
N LYS A 35 19.56 -3.57 0.21
CA LYS A 35 20.08 -4.85 -0.28
C LYS A 35 21.10 -4.67 -1.42
N ALA A 36 20.87 -3.73 -2.32
CA ALA A 36 21.79 -3.44 -3.42
C ALA A 36 23.15 -2.95 -2.91
N LYS A 37 23.18 -2.15 -1.83
CA LYS A 37 24.43 -1.74 -1.18
C LYS A 37 25.12 -2.91 -0.48
N GLU A 38 24.37 -3.70 0.30
CA GLU A 38 24.89 -4.89 0.97
C GLU A 38 25.54 -5.86 -0.03
N LEU A 39 24.91 -6.08 -1.18
CA LEU A 39 25.45 -6.92 -2.25
C LEU A 39 26.63 -6.29 -2.98
N ALA A 40 26.64 -4.96 -3.16
CA ALA A 40 27.80 -4.26 -3.73
C ALA A 40 29.03 -4.41 -2.83
N ASP A 41 28.85 -4.24 -1.52
CA ASP A 41 29.90 -4.42 -0.52
C ASP A 41 30.42 -5.87 -0.51
N ALA A 42 29.50 -6.86 -0.54
CA ALA A 42 29.85 -8.28 -0.58
C ALA A 42 30.60 -8.69 -1.86
N LEU A 43 30.31 -8.03 -2.99
CA LEU A 43 30.98 -8.27 -4.27
C LEU A 43 32.26 -7.43 -4.45
N GLY A 44 32.63 -6.60 -3.48
CA GLY A 44 33.80 -5.72 -3.55
C GLY A 44 33.66 -4.61 -4.60
N ILE A 45 32.44 -4.23 -4.97
CA ILE A 45 32.18 -3.20 -5.99
C ILE A 45 32.16 -1.83 -5.32
N GLU A 46 33.30 -1.15 -5.39
CA GLU A 46 33.43 0.22 -4.89
C GLU A 46 32.66 1.23 -5.77
N ASN A 47 32.22 2.33 -5.15
CA ASN A 47 31.49 3.43 -5.82
C ASN A 47 30.12 3.05 -6.41
N PHE A 48 29.51 1.95 -5.97
CA PHE A 48 28.11 1.68 -6.27
C PHE A 48 27.22 2.66 -5.50
N SER A 49 26.33 3.34 -6.22
CA SER A 49 25.35 4.26 -5.64
C SER A 49 23.96 3.89 -6.12
N THR A 50 23.05 3.71 -5.16
CA THR A 50 21.62 3.50 -5.40
C THR A 50 20.93 4.81 -5.78
N SER A 51 21.42 5.47 -6.84
CA SER A 51 20.82 6.69 -7.37
C SER A 51 19.37 6.46 -7.79
N SER A 52 18.57 7.52 -7.84
CA SER A 52 17.21 7.48 -8.39
C SER A 52 17.20 6.87 -9.80
N GLY A 53 18.14 7.30 -10.66
CA GLY A 53 18.26 6.80 -12.02
C GLY A 53 18.62 5.30 -12.12
N TRP A 54 19.41 4.75 -11.18
CA TRP A 54 19.64 3.30 -11.13
C TRP A 54 18.37 2.55 -10.74
N GLN A 55 17.66 3.02 -9.70
CA GLN A 55 16.43 2.38 -9.22
C GLN A 55 15.34 2.36 -10.28
N ASP A 56 15.14 3.48 -10.98
CA ASP A 56 14.13 3.58 -12.04
C ASP A 56 14.45 2.62 -13.19
N ARG A 57 15.71 2.55 -13.61
CA ARG A 57 16.15 1.61 -14.65
C ARG A 57 16.02 0.16 -14.21
N PHE A 58 16.45 -0.18 -12.99
CA PHE A 58 16.31 -1.53 -12.43
C PHE A 58 14.85 -1.97 -12.43
N ARG A 59 13.94 -1.08 -12.02
CA ARG A 59 12.50 -1.35 -11.98
C ARG A 59 11.91 -1.52 -13.37
N ILE A 60 12.20 -0.62 -14.30
CA ILE A 60 11.70 -0.68 -15.68
C ILE A 60 12.17 -1.96 -16.36
N ARG A 61 13.47 -2.30 -16.25
CA ARG A 61 14.04 -3.49 -16.88
C ARG A 61 13.45 -4.79 -16.36
N ASN A 62 13.18 -4.85 -15.06
CA ASN A 62 12.67 -6.05 -14.40
C ASN A 62 11.15 -6.06 -14.25
N ASN A 63 10.44 -5.11 -14.88
CA ASN A 63 8.98 -4.97 -14.81
C ASN A 63 8.44 -4.88 -13.36
N ILE A 64 9.16 -4.18 -12.47
CA ILE A 64 8.80 -4.04 -11.05
C ILE A 64 8.05 -2.73 -10.83
N THR A 65 6.78 -2.82 -10.42
CA THR A 65 5.94 -1.66 -10.09
C THR A 65 5.63 -1.60 -8.60
N PHE A 66 5.66 -0.39 -8.02
CA PHE A 66 5.12 -0.15 -6.68
C PHE A 66 3.63 0.06 -6.81
N ARG A 67 2.85 -0.89 -6.29
CA ARG A 67 1.41 -0.75 -6.12
C ARG A 67 1.11 -0.78 -4.63
N SER A 68 0.10 -0.02 -4.21
CA SER A 68 -0.49 -0.24 -2.89
C SER A 68 -1.06 -1.66 -2.89
N LEU A 69 -0.54 -2.51 -2.03
CA LEU A 69 -1.12 -3.83 -1.80
C LEU A 69 -2.28 -3.59 -0.83
N CYS A 70 -3.53 -3.55 -1.34
CA CYS A 70 -4.70 -3.55 -0.46
C CYS A 70 -4.66 -4.83 0.38
N GLY A 71 -4.59 -4.67 1.70
CA GLY A 71 -4.45 -5.80 2.63
C GLY A 71 -5.59 -6.80 2.53
N GLU A 72 -6.79 -6.34 2.18
CA GLU A 72 -7.98 -7.20 2.07
C GLU A 72 -7.93 -8.17 0.88
N ALA A 73 -7.20 -7.84 -0.19
CA ALA A 73 -7.16 -8.69 -1.39
C ALA A 73 -6.33 -9.97 -1.18
N ALA A 74 -5.51 -10.04 -0.12
CA ALA A 74 -4.69 -11.23 0.18
C ALA A 74 -5.41 -12.25 1.06
N ASP A 75 -6.48 -11.84 1.77
CA ASP A 75 -7.22 -12.66 2.74
C ASP A 75 -8.55 -13.19 2.18
N VAL A 76 -8.96 -12.76 0.99
CA VAL A 76 -10.17 -13.26 0.33
C VAL A 76 -9.86 -14.52 -0.48
N ASP A 77 -10.44 -15.64 -0.05
CA ASP A 77 -10.42 -16.91 -0.79
C ASP A 77 -11.18 -16.74 -2.12
N PRO A 78 -10.55 -17.00 -3.28
CA PRO A 78 -11.22 -16.90 -4.58
C PRO A 78 -12.50 -17.73 -4.70
N SER A 79 -12.57 -18.88 -4.01
CA SER A 79 -13.77 -19.73 -4.01
C SER A 79 -14.94 -19.10 -3.25
N LEU A 80 -14.64 -18.29 -2.23
CA LEU A 80 -15.65 -17.50 -1.53
C LEU A 80 -16.23 -16.43 -2.45
N CYS A 81 -15.39 -15.78 -3.28
CA CYS A 81 -15.87 -14.83 -4.28
C CYS A 81 -16.80 -15.46 -5.32
N GLU A 82 -16.47 -16.67 -5.79
CA GLU A 82 -17.30 -17.40 -6.75
C GLU A 82 -18.67 -17.77 -6.15
N ASP A 83 -18.71 -18.28 -4.92
CA ASP A 83 -19.96 -18.58 -4.20
C ASP A 83 -20.84 -17.31 -4.03
N TRP A 84 -20.24 -16.19 -3.64
CA TRP A 84 -20.97 -14.92 -3.51
C TRP A 84 -21.45 -14.36 -4.85
N GLN A 85 -20.76 -14.60 -5.96
CA GLN A 85 -21.22 -14.18 -7.29
C GLN A 85 -22.49 -14.90 -7.71
N GLU A 86 -22.65 -16.18 -7.36
CA GLU A 86 -23.88 -16.93 -7.64
C GLU A 86 -25.00 -16.61 -6.64
N ARG A 87 -24.65 -16.43 -5.37
CA ARG A 87 -25.63 -16.26 -4.28
C ARG A 87 -26.20 -14.84 -4.17
N LEU A 88 -25.40 -13.81 -4.45
CA LEU A 88 -25.81 -12.42 -4.27
C LEU A 88 -27.00 -12.04 -5.18
N PRO A 89 -27.02 -12.38 -6.49
CA PRO A 89 -28.19 -12.11 -7.34
C PRO A 89 -29.47 -12.78 -6.84
N LEU A 90 -29.37 -13.99 -6.27
CA LEU A 90 -30.52 -14.71 -5.73
C LEU A 90 -31.11 -14.01 -4.49
N LEU A 91 -30.25 -13.49 -3.62
CA LEU A 91 -30.68 -12.71 -2.45
C LEU A 91 -31.33 -11.38 -2.84
N LEU A 92 -30.88 -10.80 -3.96
CA LEU A 92 -31.37 -9.51 -4.45
C LEU A 92 -32.58 -9.61 -5.39
N ALA A 93 -32.95 -10.82 -5.84
CA ALA A 93 -33.96 -11.05 -6.89
C ALA A 93 -35.38 -10.52 -6.58
N GLY A 94 -35.67 -10.13 -5.33
CA GLY A 94 -36.94 -9.55 -4.90
C GLY A 94 -36.90 -8.05 -4.59
N TYR A 95 -35.76 -7.39 -4.78
CA TYR A 95 -35.57 -5.97 -4.45
C TYR A 95 -35.36 -5.16 -5.72
N ASP A 96 -36.05 -4.02 -5.83
CA ASP A 96 -35.72 -3.04 -6.86
C ASP A 96 -34.35 -2.42 -6.56
N GLY A 97 -33.62 -1.98 -7.59
CA GLY A 97 -32.30 -1.35 -7.40
C GLY A 97 -32.31 -0.10 -6.50
N LYS A 98 -33.45 0.56 -6.36
CA LYS A 98 -33.64 1.69 -5.41
C LYS A 98 -33.66 1.23 -3.95
N ASP A 99 -34.02 -0.01 -3.68
CA ASP A 99 -34.17 -0.59 -2.34
C ASP A 99 -32.90 -1.37 -1.92
N ILE A 100 -31.92 -1.49 -2.81
CA ILE A 100 -30.62 -2.12 -2.56
C ILE A 100 -29.63 -1.02 -2.23
N PHE A 101 -29.15 -0.97 -0.99
CA PHE A 101 -28.18 0.03 -0.54
C PHE A 101 -26.85 -0.61 -0.15
N ASN A 102 -25.75 0.06 -0.51
CA ASN A 102 -24.45 -0.18 0.05
C ASN A 102 -24.12 0.92 1.06
N MET A 103 -23.59 0.54 2.22
CA MET A 103 -23.16 1.46 3.27
C MET A 103 -21.70 1.21 3.60
N ASP A 104 -20.90 2.27 3.65
CA ASP A 104 -19.49 2.19 4.00
C ASP A 104 -19.07 3.30 4.96
N GLU A 105 -18.12 2.99 5.83
CA GLU A 105 -17.60 3.89 6.87
C GLU A 105 -16.22 4.42 6.48
N THR A 106 -16.04 5.75 6.51
CA THR A 106 -14.72 6.36 6.42
C THR A 106 -14.36 7.15 7.67
N ALA A 107 -13.08 7.15 8.04
CA ALA A 107 -12.55 7.92 9.14
C ALA A 107 -11.91 9.22 8.65
N LEU A 108 -12.42 10.36 9.11
CA LEU A 108 -11.84 11.68 8.86
C LEU A 108 -11.00 12.12 10.08
N PHE A 109 -9.68 12.14 9.93
CA PHE A 109 -8.73 12.60 10.94
C PHE A 109 -8.44 14.10 10.80
N PHE A 110 -9.37 14.94 11.23
CA PHE A 110 -9.30 16.40 11.04
C PHE A 110 -8.16 17.11 11.82
N ARG A 111 -7.55 16.43 12.81
CA ARG A 111 -6.40 16.93 13.59
C ARG A 111 -5.11 16.14 13.39
N ALA A 112 -5.08 15.18 12.45
CA ALA A 112 -3.86 14.44 12.19
C ALA A 112 -2.81 15.36 11.56
N LEU A 113 -1.64 15.41 12.19
CA LEU A 113 -0.46 16.06 11.63
C LEU A 113 0.28 15.08 10.68
N PRO A 114 1.07 15.60 9.73
CA PRO A 114 1.94 14.76 8.91
C PRO A 114 2.83 13.86 9.76
N ASN A 115 2.97 12.59 9.35
CA ASN A 115 3.84 11.63 10.01
C ASN A 115 5.33 11.72 9.55
N LYS A 116 5.65 12.76 8.77
CA LYS A 116 6.99 13.06 8.27
C LYS A 116 7.23 14.56 8.43
N SER A 117 8.41 14.92 8.93
CA SER A 117 8.86 16.30 9.05
C SER A 117 10.28 16.42 8.52
N MET A 118 10.66 17.61 8.09
CA MET A 118 12.05 17.95 7.81
C MET A 118 12.74 18.18 9.15
N ILE A 119 13.78 17.40 9.44
CA ILE A 119 14.56 17.48 10.70
C ILE A 119 16.01 17.81 10.39
N GLN A 120 16.69 18.51 11.32
CA GLN A 120 18.12 18.76 11.18
C GLN A 120 18.92 17.47 11.40
N LYS A 121 20.05 17.32 10.72
CA LYS A 121 20.87 16.08 10.78
C LYS A 121 21.43 15.76 12.16
N SER A 122 21.55 16.76 13.03
CA SER A 122 22.01 16.61 14.42
C SER A 122 20.88 16.34 15.41
N GLU A 123 19.62 16.41 14.98
CA GLU A 123 18.47 16.15 15.84
C GLU A 123 18.01 14.71 15.72
N GLU A 124 17.66 14.12 16.86
CA GLU A 124 16.97 12.84 16.87
C GLU A 124 15.53 13.02 16.39
N ALA A 125 15.10 12.15 15.47
CA ALA A 125 13.75 12.14 14.92
C ALA A 125 12.71 11.64 15.95
N ARG A 126 12.37 12.48 16.93
CA ARG A 126 11.34 12.17 17.94
C ARG A 126 10.03 12.86 17.56
N GLY A 127 9.07 12.06 17.10
CA GLY A 127 7.72 12.54 16.79
C GLY A 127 6.84 12.67 18.04
N GLY A 128 5.93 13.64 18.03
CA GLY A 128 4.87 13.74 19.03
C GLY A 128 3.80 12.65 18.83
N LYS A 129 2.96 12.44 19.86
CA LYS A 129 1.79 11.54 19.75
C LYS A 129 0.83 12.11 18.71
N ILE A 130 0.60 11.37 17.62
CA ILE A 130 -0.36 11.77 16.58
C ILE A 130 -1.76 11.77 17.20
N PRO A 131 -2.49 12.91 17.16
CA PRO A 131 -3.89 12.95 17.58
C PRO A 131 -4.70 11.95 16.76
N LYS A 132 -5.36 11.01 17.44
CA LYS A 132 -6.25 10.01 16.82
C LYS A 132 -7.71 10.43 16.82
N GLU A 133 -7.96 11.72 17.10
CA GLU A 133 -9.28 12.32 16.99
C GLU A 133 -9.78 12.15 15.55
N ARG A 134 -10.91 11.43 15.41
CA ARG A 134 -11.50 11.13 14.11
C ARG A 134 -13.01 11.28 14.16
N LEU A 135 -13.58 11.83 13.10
CA LEU A 135 -14.99 11.73 12.81
C LEU A 135 -15.18 10.45 11.99
N THR A 136 -16.15 9.64 12.39
CA THR A 136 -16.62 8.52 11.59
C THR A 136 -17.74 9.05 10.70
N ILE A 137 -17.61 8.91 9.39
CA ILE A 137 -18.62 9.32 8.42
C ILE A 137 -19.10 8.08 7.69
N ASN A 138 -20.39 7.82 7.74
CA ASN A 138 -21.02 6.74 6.99
C ASN A 138 -21.67 7.31 5.74
N PHE A 139 -21.37 6.67 4.61
CA PHE A 139 -22.02 6.94 3.33
C PHE A 139 -22.94 5.77 3.02
N CYS A 140 -24.15 6.07 2.56
CA CYS A 140 -25.10 5.06 2.12
C CYS A 140 -25.60 5.47 0.73
N VAL A 141 -25.52 4.54 -0.23
CA VAL A 141 -25.84 4.79 -1.63
C VAL A 141 -26.64 3.61 -2.18
N SER A 142 -27.75 3.88 -2.85
CA SER A 142 -28.54 2.84 -3.51
C SER A 142 -27.86 2.33 -4.79
N ALA A 143 -28.26 1.16 -5.29
CA ALA A 143 -27.73 0.60 -6.52
C ALA A 143 -28.04 1.46 -7.76
N VAL A 144 -29.06 2.34 -7.68
CA VAL A 144 -29.38 3.33 -8.71
C VAL A 144 -28.64 4.67 -8.52
N GLY A 145 -27.84 4.80 -7.47
CA GLY A 145 -26.99 5.97 -7.21
C GLY A 145 -27.63 7.07 -6.36
N GLU A 146 -28.78 6.81 -5.74
CA GLU A 146 -29.38 7.73 -4.77
C GLU A 146 -28.53 7.76 -3.50
N LYS A 147 -28.24 8.97 -3.00
CA LYS A 147 -27.31 9.16 -1.87
C LYS A 147 -28.09 9.63 -0.66
N GLU A 148 -27.97 8.88 0.42
CA GLU A 148 -28.49 9.30 1.71
C GLU A 148 -27.61 10.39 2.32
N LYS A 149 -28.18 11.18 3.22
CA LYS A 149 -27.43 12.18 3.97
C LYS A 149 -26.33 11.49 4.79
N PRO A 150 -25.05 11.91 4.68
CA PRO A 150 -23.96 11.29 5.43
C PRO A 150 -24.22 11.34 6.93
N LEU A 151 -24.06 10.20 7.60
CA LEU A 151 -24.23 10.09 9.03
C LEU A 151 -22.88 10.26 9.71
N VAL A 152 -22.75 11.33 10.50
CA VAL A 152 -21.50 11.69 11.19
C VAL A 152 -21.59 11.27 12.65
N ASN A 153 -20.75 10.32 13.03
CA ASN A 153 -20.60 9.87 14.40
C ASN A 153 -19.33 10.48 15.00
N TRP A 154 -19.49 11.13 16.15
CA TRP A 154 -18.38 11.60 16.97
C TRP A 154 -18.34 10.83 18.29
N ARG A 155 -17.26 10.10 18.55
CA ARG A 155 -16.98 9.58 19.89
C ARG A 155 -16.04 10.52 20.60
N CYS A 156 -16.57 11.30 21.55
CA CYS A 156 -15.74 12.01 22.52
C CYS A 156 -15.23 10.98 23.54
N GLN A 157 -14.00 10.50 23.39
CA GLN A 157 -13.30 9.88 24.52
C GLN A 157 -13.01 10.98 25.53
N ARG A 158 -13.77 11.03 26.63
CA ARG A 158 -13.40 11.85 27.79
C ARG A 158 -12.08 11.30 28.34
N SER A 159 -11.03 12.10 28.20
CA SER A 159 -9.74 11.90 28.89
C SER A 159 -9.89 12.14 30.37
#